data_AF-A0A227JBP9-F1
#
_entry.id   AF-A0A227JBP9-F1
#
_cell.length_a   1.000
_cell.length_b   1.000
_cell.length_c   1.000
_cell.angle_alpha   90.00
_cell.angle_beta   90.00
_cell.angle_gamma   90.00
#
_symmetry.space_group_name_H-M   'P 1'
#
loop_
_entity.id
_entity.type
_entity.pdbx_description
1 polymer ?
#
loop_
_entity_poly.entity_id
_entity_poly.type
_entity_poly.pdbx_seq_one_letter_code
_entity_poly.pdbx_strand_id
1 'polypeptide(L)'
;VRELEEEVGIRVIEQAPFEHLEYDYPDKSLKFDFITVSQFENEPYGREGQEGRWVAVGELGDYTFPEANVPILQRVVKEFA
;
A
#
# COMPACT_ATOMS: atom_id res chain seq x y z
N VAL A 1 -9.46 7.33 -0.37
CA VAL A 1 -9.22 8.32 0.71
C VAL A 1 -9.83 7.87 2.04
N ARG A 2 -11.14 7.59 2.11
CA ARG A 2 -11.82 7.14 3.34
C ARG A 2 -11.09 6.02 4.12
N GLU A 3 -10.66 4.96 3.44
CA GLU A 3 -9.97 3.82 4.09
C GLU A 3 -8.72 4.24 4.88
N LEU A 4 -7.93 5.19 4.36
CA LEU A 4 -6.71 5.63 5.02
C LEU A 4 -6.99 6.39 6.33
N GLU A 5 -8.13 7.08 6.39
CA GLU A 5 -8.58 7.71 7.63
C GLU A 5 -9.06 6.65 8.62
N GLU A 6 -9.87 5.69 8.18
CA GLU A 6 -10.48 4.65 9.03
C GLU A 6 -9.45 3.65 9.57
N GLU A 7 -8.54 3.17 8.73
CA GLU A 7 -7.58 2.13 9.10
C GLU A 7 -6.30 2.71 9.71
N VAL A 8 -5.75 3.78 9.12
CA VAL A 8 -4.41 4.29 9.52
C VAL A 8 -4.40 5.73 10.04
N GLY A 9 -5.57 6.39 10.15
CA GLY A 9 -5.70 7.68 10.83
C GLY A 9 -5.18 8.90 10.06
N ILE A 10 -4.77 8.76 8.80
CA ILE A 10 -4.23 9.88 8.01
C ILE A 10 -5.29 10.53 7.13
N ARG A 11 -5.11 11.83 6.87
CA ARG A 11 -5.90 12.56 5.89
C ARG A 11 -5.03 12.93 4.69
N VAL A 12 -5.33 12.35 3.54
CA VAL A 12 -4.56 12.58 2.30
C VAL A 12 -4.70 14.03 1.82
N ILE A 13 -3.57 14.66 1.50
CA ILE A 13 -3.50 15.99 0.85
C ILE A 13 -3.15 15.82 -0.63
N GLU A 14 -2.13 15.02 -0.95
CA GLU A 14 -1.69 14.75 -2.32
C GLU A 14 -1.54 13.25 -2.56
N GLN A 15 -2.10 12.79 -3.68
CA GLN A 15 -1.98 11.42 -4.15
C GLN A 15 -2.01 11.33 -5.67
N ALA A 16 -1.41 10.27 -6.22
CA ALA A 16 -1.41 9.97 -7.65
C ALA A 16 -1.65 8.47 -7.90
N PRO A 17 -2.36 8.09 -8.98
CA PRO A 17 -2.40 6.69 -9.41
C PRO A 17 -0.99 6.18 -9.69
N PHE A 18 -0.68 4.97 -9.23
CA PHE A 18 0.62 4.34 -9.44
C PHE A 18 0.51 3.18 -10.41
N GLU A 19 -0.30 2.18 -10.10
CA GLU A 19 -0.47 0.99 -10.95
C GLU A 19 -1.86 0.38 -10.78
N HIS A 20 -2.39 -0.18 -11.86
CA HIS A 20 -3.58 -1.01 -11.83
C HIS A 20 -3.17 -2.47 -12.03
N LEU A 21 -3.72 -3.36 -11.22
CA LEU A 21 -3.44 -4.80 -11.29
C LEU A 21 -4.74 -5.59 -11.19
N GLU A 22 -4.95 -6.48 -12.15
CA GLU A 22 -5.96 -7.54 -12.04
C GLU A 22 -5.26 -8.85 -11.70
N TYR A 23 -5.83 -9.61 -10.76
CA TYR A 23 -5.27 -10.88 -10.31
C TYR A 23 -6.38 -11.89 -10.07
N ASP A 24 -6.30 -13.03 -10.75
CA ASP A 24 -7.26 -14.12 -10.65
C ASP A 24 -6.72 -15.24 -9.75
N TYR A 25 -7.38 -15.44 -8.63
CA TYR A 25 -7.29 -16.69 -7.86
C TYR A 25 -8.29 -17.71 -8.42
N PRO A 26 -8.09 -19.02 -8.14
CA PRO A 26 -9.03 -20.05 -8.60
C PRO A 26 -10.49 -19.84 -8.17
N ASP A 27 -10.72 -19.16 -7.05
CA ASP A 27 -12.03 -18.92 -6.43
C ASP A 27 -12.55 -17.48 -6.57
N LYS A 28 -11.70 -16.52 -6.96
CA LYS A 28 -12.06 -15.10 -7.03
C LYS A 28 -11.13 -14.27 -7.91
N SER A 29 -11.67 -13.22 -8.49
CA SER A 29 -10.93 -12.21 -9.24
C SER A 29 -10.82 -10.93 -8.43
N LEU A 30 -9.61 -10.38 -8.33
CA LEU A 30 -9.33 -9.12 -7.64
C LEU A 30 -8.88 -8.07 -8.65
N LYS A 31 -9.24 -6.82 -8.37
CA LYS A 31 -8.74 -5.63 -9.05
C LYS A 31 -8.19 -4.67 -8.02
N PHE A 32 -6.98 -4.19 -8.24
CA PHE A 32 -6.28 -3.29 -7.36
C PHE A 32 -5.95 -2.00 -8.10
N ASP A 33 -6.28 -0.88 -7.48
CA ASP A 33 -5.78 0.43 -7.84
C ASP A 33 -4.78 0.87 -6.78
N PHE A 34 -3.50 0.79 -7.10
CA PHE A 34 -2.43 1.26 -6.24
C PHE A 34 -2.25 2.77 -6.42
N ILE A 35 -2.17 3.47 -5.29
CA ILE A 35 -2.13 4.93 -5.23
C ILE A 35 -0.94 5.32 -4.36
N THR A 36 -0.07 6.17 -4.90
CA THR A 36 1.00 6.80 -4.11
C THR A 36 0.43 8.00 -3.38
N VAL A 37 0.63 8.07 -2.07
CA VAL A 37 0.28 9.23 -1.24
C VAL A 37 1.59 9.95 -0.90
N SER A 38 1.80 11.14 -1.47
CA SER A 38 3.02 11.93 -1.29
C SER A 38 2.92 12.95 -0.16
N GLN A 39 1.69 13.33 0.22
CA GLN A 39 1.46 14.29 1.30
C GLN A 39 0.16 13.97 2.05
N PHE A 40 0.20 14.00 3.38
CA PHE A 40 -0.94 13.74 4.26
C PHE A 40 -0.80 14.49 5.60
N GLU A 41 -1.91 14.63 6.32
CA GLU A 41 -1.99 15.12 7.69
C GLU A 41 -2.09 13.93 8.67
N ASN A 42 -1.72 14.19 9.93
CA ASN A 42 -1.62 13.24 11.05
C ASN A 42 -0.48 12.22 10.91
N GLU A 43 -0.12 11.59 12.04
CA GLU A 43 0.83 10.48 12.06
C GLU A 43 0.06 9.16 11.85
N PRO A 44 0.50 8.26 10.96
CA PRO A 44 -0.16 6.97 10.78
C PRO A 44 -0.01 6.07 12.01
N TYR A 45 -1.07 5.37 12.35
CA TYR A 45 -1.08 4.37 13.41
C TYR A 45 -2.17 3.33 13.13
N GLY A 46 -2.10 2.14 13.72
CA GLY A 46 -3.16 1.13 13.59
C GLY A 46 -4.44 1.56 14.29
N ARG A 47 -5.35 2.25 13.59
CA ARG A 47 -6.57 2.80 14.18
C ARG A 47 -7.59 1.73 14.55
N GLU A 48 -7.50 0.55 13.95
CA GLU A 48 -8.30 -0.64 14.25
C GLU A 48 -7.56 -1.66 15.13
N GLY A 49 -6.43 -1.27 15.72
CA GLY A 49 -5.60 -2.13 16.57
C GLY A 49 -4.67 -3.07 15.81
N GLN A 50 -4.52 -2.86 14.50
CA GLN A 50 -3.57 -3.58 13.66
C GLN A 50 -2.13 -3.12 13.90
N GLU A 51 -1.18 -4.03 13.68
CA GLU A 51 0.24 -3.68 13.70
C GLU A 51 0.61 -2.88 12.44
N GLY A 52 1.44 -1.86 12.63
CA GLY A 52 1.94 -1.03 11.54
C GLY A 52 3.34 -0.52 11.87
N ARG A 53 4.17 -0.36 10.84
CA ARG A 53 5.50 0.23 10.97
C ARG A 53 5.92 0.89 9.67
N TRP A 54 6.74 1.93 9.80
CA TRP A 54 7.53 2.45 8.69
C TRP A 54 8.66 1.48 8.35
N VAL A 55 8.90 1.26 7.06
CA VAL A 55 9.92 0.36 6.52
C VAL A 55 10.61 1.08 5.36
N ALA A 56 11.93 0.97 5.27
CA ALA A 56 12.65 1.51 4.12
C ALA A 56 12.30 0.71 2.86
N VAL A 57 12.20 1.38 1.70
CA VAL A 57 11.80 0.71 0.45
C VAL A 57 12.70 -0.50 0.12
N GLY A 58 14.01 -0.39 0.35
CA GLY A 58 14.97 -1.48 0.15
C GLY A 58 14.80 -2.68 1.09
N GLU A 59 14.10 -2.52 2.22
CA GLU A 59 13.83 -3.58 3.20
C GLU A 59 12.48 -4.29 2.95
N LEU A 60 11.69 -3.84 1.96
CA LEU A 60 10.39 -4.48 1.66
C LEU A 60 10.53 -5.96 1.34
N GLY A 61 11.67 -6.39 0.77
CA GLY A 61 11.94 -7.80 0.48
C GLY A 61 12.05 -8.71 1.71
N ASP A 62 12.22 -8.13 2.90
CA ASP A 62 12.36 -8.88 4.15
C ASP A 62 11.00 -9.26 4.77
N TYR A 63 9.88 -8.83 4.17
CA TYR A 63 8.53 -9.07 4.67
C TYR A 63 7.73 -9.99 3.75
N THR A 64 6.77 -10.69 4.34
CA THR A 64 5.83 -11.52 3.59
C THR A 64 4.65 -10.67 3.11
N PHE A 65 4.35 -10.77 1.82
CA PHE A 65 3.19 -10.13 1.20
C PHE A 65 2.32 -11.18 0.50
N PRO A 66 1.01 -10.89 0.28
CA PRO A 66 0.19 -11.71 -0.59
C PRO A 66 0.80 -11.86 -1.98
N GLU A 67 0.60 -13.00 -2.64
CA GLU A 67 1.19 -13.30 -3.95
C GLU A 67 0.83 -12.24 -5.01
N ALA A 68 -0.41 -11.73 -4.96
CA ALA A 68 -0.87 -10.67 -5.84
C ALA A 68 -0.07 -9.35 -5.68
N ASN A 69 0.59 -9.12 -4.55
CA ASN A 69 1.34 -7.89 -4.31
C ASN A 69 2.81 -7.98 -4.78
N VAL A 70 3.30 -9.16 -5.15
CA VAL A 70 4.70 -9.33 -5.59
C VAL A 70 5.07 -8.44 -6.78
N PRO A 71 4.25 -8.33 -7.85
CA PRO A 71 4.57 -7.45 -8.98
C PRO A 71 4.69 -5.98 -8.56
N ILE A 72 3.77 -5.50 -7.70
CA ILE A 72 3.77 -4.10 -7.29
C ILE A 72 4.96 -3.77 -6.39
N LEU A 73 5.40 -4.70 -5.53
CA LEU A 73 6.60 -4.49 -4.69
C LEU A 73 7.85 -4.28 -5.53
N GLN A 74 8.03 -5.07 -6.60
CA GLN A 74 9.16 -4.89 -7.51
C GLN A 74 9.13 -3.52 -8.19
N ARG A 75 7.93 -3.01 -8.49
CA ARG A 75 7.72 -1.69 -9.09
C ARG A 75 8.02 -0.57 -8.10
N VAL A 76 7.56 -0.69 -6.85
CA VAL A 76 7.87 0.24 -5.76
C VAL A 76 9.37 0.31 -5.51
N VAL A 77 10.06 -0.83 -5.41
CA VAL A 77 11.52 -0.87 -5.23
C VAL A 77 12.24 -0.24 -6.42
N LYS A 78 11.80 -0.50 -7.65
CA LYS A 78 12.42 0.09 -8.84
C LYS A 78 12.26 1.62 -8.90
N GLU A 79 11.12 2.15 -8.47
CA GLU A 79 10.79 3.58 -8.60
C GLU A 79 11.31 4.41 -7.41
N PHE A 80 11.38 3.84 -6.20
CA PHE A 80 11.57 4.59 -4.96
C PHE A 80 12.76 4.13 -4.08
N ALA A 81 13.53 3.11 -4.48
CA ALA A 81 14.79 2.73 -3.81
C ALA A 81 16.00 3.43 -4.45
#